data_AF-A0A3P3ZFD5-F1
#
_entry.id   AF-A0A3P3ZFD5-F1
#
_cell.length_a   1.000
_cell.length_b   1.000
_cell.length_c   1.000
_cell.angle_alpha   90.00
_cell.angle_beta   90.00
_cell.angle_gamma   90.00
#
_symmetry.space_group_name_H-M   'P 1'
#
loop_
_entity.id
_entity.type
_entity.pdbx_description
1 polymer ?
#
loop_
_entity_poly.entity_id
_entity_poly.type
_entity_poly.pdbx_seq_one_letter_code
_entity_poly.pdbx_strand_id
1 'polypeptide(L)'
;MIYVPFVVGAGAFSILNACGSIACWYGSRRRVMLLTGAINTCISGAAVVMYPYDAKLSRVYMCAAATSASAQYLLHAMRTPQLLAPSMMNSLYALWSVGLLVYAFQHARWVYALRYD
;
A
#
# COMPACT_ATOMS: atom_id res chain seq x y z
N MET A 1 -20.57 -3.86 -10.75
CA MET A 1 -19.46 -3.11 -10.13
C MET A 1 -19.91 -2.64 -8.77
N ILE A 2 -19.28 -3.10 -7.69
CA ILE A 2 -19.57 -2.58 -6.34
C ILE A 2 -18.81 -1.25 -6.22
N TYR A 3 -19.52 -0.15 -5.97
CA TYR A 3 -18.91 1.14 -5.71
C TYR A 3 -18.35 1.15 -4.29
N VAL A 4 -17.03 1.24 -4.16
CA VAL A 4 -16.36 1.43 -2.86
C VAL A 4 -15.92 2.89 -2.77
N PRO A 5 -16.38 3.65 -1.77
CA PRO A 5 -15.95 5.04 -1.60
C PRO A 5 -14.43 5.13 -1.44
N PHE A 6 -13.81 6.14 -2.06
CA PHE A 6 -12.36 6.34 -2.03
C PHE A 6 -11.82 6.36 -0.59
N VAL A 7 -12.50 7.07 0.31
CA VAL A 7 -12.13 7.19 1.73
C VAL A 7 -12.12 5.83 2.44
N VAL A 8 -13.04 4.94 2.08
CA VAL A 8 -13.12 3.59 2.66
C VAL A 8 -11.94 2.74 2.17
N GLY A 9 -11.64 2.79 0.87
CA GLY A 9 -10.48 2.08 0.31
C GLY A 9 -9.14 2.61 0.85
N ALA A 10 -9.02 3.93 0.96
CA ALA A 10 -7.91 4.64 1.57
C ALA A 10 -7.68 4.24 3.03
N GLY A 11 -8.74 4.26 3.84
CA GLY A 11 -8.69 3.86 5.24
C GLY A 11 -8.30 2.39 5.40
N ALA A 12 -8.89 1.49 4.61
CA ALA A 12 -8.54 0.07 4.62
C ALA A 12 -7.07 -0.15 4.27
N PHE A 13 -6.55 0.52 3.24
CA PHE A 13 -5.13 0.47 2.88
C PHE A 13 -4.25 0.91 4.07
N SER A 14 -4.56 2.05 4.69
CA SER A 14 -3.81 2.58 5.83
C SER A 14 -3.73 1.61 7.02
N ILE A 15 -4.87 1.00 7.39
CA ILE A 15 -4.96 0.05 8.50
C ILE A 15 -4.16 -1.21 8.17
N LEU A 16 -4.43 -1.82 7.02
CA LEU A 16 -3.78 -3.05 6.60
C LEU A 16 -2.27 -2.88 6.42
N ASN A 17 -1.83 -1.75 5.85
CA ASN A 17 -0.42 -1.43 5.72
C ASN A 17 0.25 -1.22 7.07
N ALA A 18 -0.39 -0.54 8.02
CA ALA A 18 0.14 -0.38 9.38
C ALA A 18 0.26 -1.74 10.09
N CYS A 19 -0.78 -2.58 10.03
CA CYS A 19 -0.76 -3.92 10.60
C CYS A 19 0.33 -4.79 9.96
N GLY A 20 0.46 -4.78 8.63
CA GLY A 20 1.50 -5.49 7.90
C GLY A 20 2.90 -5.05 8.33
N SER A 21 3.14 -3.74 8.42
CA SER A 21 4.43 -3.17 8.86
C SER A 21 4.78 -3.56 10.29
N ILE A 22 3.81 -3.57 11.20
CA ILE A 22 3.99 -4.02 12.59
C ILE A 22 4.32 -5.51 12.62
N ALA A 23 3.57 -6.34 11.90
CA ALA A 23 3.82 -7.78 11.83
C ALA A 23 5.23 -8.10 11.30
N CYS A 24 5.65 -7.41 10.23
CA CYS A 24 7.00 -7.55 9.68
C CYS A 24 8.08 -7.12 10.66
N TRP A 25 7.84 -6.01 11.37
CA TRP A 25 8.76 -5.57 12.41
C TRP A 25 8.86 -6.57 13.56
N TYR A 26 7.76 -7.19 13.98
CA TYR A 26 7.79 -8.25 14.99
C TYR A 26 8.61 -9.46 14.53
N GLY A 27 8.42 -9.90 13.29
CA GLY A 27 9.13 -11.07 12.75
C GLY A 27 10.61 -10.83 12.45
N SER A 28 10.98 -9.65 11.95
CA SER A 28 12.33 -9.37 11.47
C SER A 28 13.13 -8.37 12.32
N ARG A 29 12.50 -7.75 13.34
CA ARG A 29 13.04 -6.65 14.17
C ARG A 29 13.54 -5.41 13.41
N ARG A 30 13.20 -5.26 12.13
CA ARG A 30 13.68 -4.14 11.30
C ARG A 30 12.80 -2.91 11.47
N ARG A 31 13.34 -1.89 12.14
CA ARG A 31 12.65 -0.60 12.38
C ARG A 31 12.23 0.11 11.09
N VAL A 32 12.94 -0.15 9.99
CA VAL A 32 12.61 0.41 8.66
C VAL A 32 11.17 0.05 8.25
N MET A 33 10.65 -1.13 8.60
CA MET A 33 9.27 -1.53 8.26
C MET A 33 8.22 -0.65 8.96
N LEU A 34 8.49 -0.22 10.20
CA LEU A 34 7.61 0.70 10.93
C LEU A 34 7.64 2.10 10.33
N LEU A 35 8.84 2.64 10.07
CA LEU A 35 8.99 3.99 9.51
C LEU A 35 8.30 4.10 8.15
N THR A 36 8.58 3.15 7.28
CA THR A 36 8.00 3.12 5.94
C THR A 36 6.49 2.86 5.96
N GLY A 37 6.02 1.98 6.85
CA GLY A 37 4.61 1.79 7.13
C GLY A 37 3.90 3.09 7.52
N ALA A 38 4.45 3.80 8.49
CA ALA A 38 3.92 5.09 8.95
C ALA A 38 3.91 6.13 7.81
N ILE A 39 4.99 6.24 7.04
CA ILE A 39 5.08 7.18 5.91
C ILE A 39 3.99 6.90 4.87
N ASN A 40 3.84 5.64 4.42
CA ASN A 40 2.83 5.31 3.41
C ASN A 40 1.41 5.53 3.93
N THR A 41 1.16 5.23 5.21
CA THR A 41 -0.12 5.50 5.87
C THR A 41 -0.40 7.00 5.98
N CYS A 42 0.61 7.83 6.24
CA CYS A 42 0.48 9.29 6.23
C CYS A 42 0.21 9.83 4.83
N ILE A 43 0.90 9.33 3.79
CA ILE A 43 0.66 9.73 2.39
C ILE A 43 -0.77 9.36 1.97
N SER A 44 -1.24 8.17 2.36
CA SER A 44 -2.62 7.75 2.18
C SER A 44 -3.61 8.69 2.90
N GLY A 45 -3.34 9.06 4.14
CA GLY A 45 -4.12 10.05 4.88
C GLY A 45 -4.15 11.42 4.18
N ALA A 46 -3.01 11.89 3.68
CA ALA A 46 -2.92 13.14 2.93
C ALA A 46 -3.74 13.09 1.63
N ALA A 47 -3.77 11.95 0.95
CA ALA A 47 -4.61 11.76 -0.24
C ALA A 47 -6.11 11.96 0.03
N VAL A 48 -6.56 11.66 1.26
CA VAL A 48 -7.96 11.85 1.68
C VAL A 48 -8.21 13.28 2.16
N VAL A 49 -7.30 13.84 2.96
CA VAL A 49 -7.55 15.09 3.70
C VAL A 49 -7.12 16.33 2.92
N MET A 50 -6.02 16.27 2.16
CA MET A 50 -5.45 17.46 1.49
C MET A 50 -6.07 17.73 0.11
N TYR A 51 -6.58 16.69 -0.56
CA TYR A 51 -7.11 16.80 -1.92
C TYR A 51 -8.56 16.33 -2.07
N PRO A 52 -9.49 16.69 -1.16
CA PRO A 52 -10.84 16.12 -1.14
C PRO A 52 -11.66 16.39 -2.41
N TYR A 53 -11.33 17.46 -3.14
CA TYR A 53 -12.01 17.85 -4.38
C TYR A 53 -11.19 17.59 -5.65
N ASP A 54 -9.93 17.18 -5.52
CA ASP A 54 -9.07 16.83 -6.65
C ASP A 54 -8.86 15.32 -6.70
N ALA A 55 -9.84 14.64 -7.31
CA ALA A 55 -9.85 13.19 -7.40
C ALA A 55 -8.62 12.63 -8.15
N LYS A 56 -8.03 13.41 -9.05
CA LYS A 56 -6.82 13.00 -9.79
C LYS A 56 -5.64 13.00 -8.85
N LEU A 57 -5.40 14.09 -8.12
CA LEU A 57 -4.28 14.19 -7.21
C LEU A 57 -4.40 13.19 -6.05
N SER A 58 -5.58 13.03 -5.45
CA SER A 58 -5.84 11.99 -4.43
C SER A 58 -5.45 10.58 -4.92
N ARG A 59 -5.80 10.24 -6.16
CA ARG A 59 -5.47 8.94 -6.73
C ARG A 59 -3.99 8.79 -7.07
N VAL A 60 -3.31 9.87 -7.47
CA VAL A 60 -1.85 9.88 -7.64
C VAL A 60 -1.15 9.57 -6.32
N TYR A 61 -1.55 10.25 -5.22
CA TYR A 61 -0.96 10.02 -3.90
C TYR A 61 -1.21 8.60 -3.40
N MET A 62 -2.42 8.06 -3.61
CA MET A 62 -2.72 6.66 -3.31
C MET A 62 -1.88 5.68 -4.14
N CYS A 63 -1.75 5.92 -5.43
CA CYS A 63 -0.92 5.11 -6.31
C CYS A 63 0.54 5.12 -5.84
N ALA A 64 1.08 6.29 -5.48
CA ALA A 64 2.42 6.43 -4.96
C ALA A 64 2.60 5.67 -3.63
N ALA A 65 1.68 5.85 -2.67
CA ALA A 65 1.72 5.16 -1.39
C ALA A 65 1.61 3.63 -1.51
N ALA A 66 0.75 3.13 -2.40
CA ALA A 66 0.57 1.70 -2.62
C ALA A 66 1.79 1.09 -3.34
N THR A 67 2.35 1.80 -4.33
CA THR A 67 3.55 1.35 -5.06
C THR A 67 4.78 1.35 -4.14
N SER A 68 4.95 2.39 -3.32
CA SER A 68 6.05 2.47 -2.36
C SER A 68 5.95 1.36 -1.32
N ALA A 69 4.74 1.10 -0.79
CA ALA A 69 4.50 -0.01 0.12
C ALA A 69 4.88 -1.34 -0.52
N SER A 70 4.38 -1.63 -1.73
CA SER A 70 4.70 -2.89 -2.42
C SER A 70 6.20 -3.05 -2.64
N ALA A 71 6.89 -2.02 -3.14
CA ALA A 71 8.33 -2.05 -3.34
C ALA A 71 9.09 -2.34 -2.04
N GLN A 72 8.65 -1.75 -0.92
CA GLN A 72 9.26 -1.99 0.39
C GLN A 72 9.05 -3.42 0.88
N TYR A 73 7.85 -3.98 0.76
CA TYR A 73 7.60 -5.39 1.12
C TYR A 73 8.40 -6.35 0.22
N LEU A 74 8.50 -6.09 -1.08
CA LEU A 74 9.33 -6.89 -1.98
C LEU A 74 10.81 -6.81 -1.62
N LEU A 75 11.35 -5.62 -1.37
CA LEU A 75 12.73 -5.44 -0.91
C LEU A 75 12.97 -6.10 0.46
N HIS A 76 11.96 -6.10 1.33
CA HIS A 76 12.03 -6.78 2.61
C HIS A 76 12.10 -8.30 2.43
N ALA A 77 11.27 -8.88 1.56
CA ALA A 77 11.33 -10.30 1.22
C ALA A 77 12.70 -10.70 0.63
N MET A 78 13.23 -9.92 -0.32
CA MET A 78 14.56 -10.18 -0.92
C MET A 78 15.68 -10.16 0.12
N ARG A 79 15.61 -9.26 1.11
CA ARG A 79 16.60 -9.19 2.20
C ARG A 79 16.35 -10.18 3.35
N THR A 80 15.28 -10.96 3.30
CA THR A 80 14.89 -11.86 4.40
C THR A 80 14.55 -13.23 3.81
N PRO A 81 15.56 -14.08 3.53
CA PRO A 81 15.37 -15.31 2.76
C PRO A 81 14.39 -16.31 3.40
N GLN A 82 14.15 -16.20 4.71
CA GLN A 82 13.09 -16.96 5.39
C GLN A 82 11.68 -16.67 4.86
N LEU A 83 11.45 -15.46 4.31
CA LEU A 83 10.18 -15.09 3.67
C LEU A 83 10.03 -15.66 2.25
N LEU A 84 11.11 -16.20 1.67
CA LEU A 84 11.09 -16.89 0.38
C LEU A 84 10.83 -18.39 0.52
N ALA A 85 10.89 -18.93 1.73
CA ALA A 85 10.57 -20.33 1.99
C ALA A 85 9.05 -20.58 1.78
N PRO A 86 8.65 -21.76 1.29
CA PRO A 86 7.25 -22.09 1.13
C PRO A 86 6.57 -22.21 2.51
N SER A 87 5.73 -21.24 2.85
CA SER A 87 4.90 -21.24 4.05
C SER A 87 3.59 -20.51 3.76
N MET A 88 2.50 -20.93 4.39
CA MET A 88 1.20 -20.27 4.22
C MET A 88 1.26 -18.77 4.56
N MET A 89 2.03 -18.40 5.59
CA MET A 89 2.24 -17.00 5.97
C MET A 89 3.03 -16.22 4.92
N ASN A 90 4.03 -16.85 4.29
CA ASN A 90 4.81 -16.24 3.23
C ASN A 90 3.98 -16.07 1.95
N SER A 91 3.06 -17.00 1.67
CA SER A 91 2.09 -16.86 0.59
C SER A 91 1.14 -15.67 0.83
N LEU A 92 0.62 -15.51 2.05
CA LEU A 92 -0.19 -14.34 2.41
C LEU A 92 0.60 -13.03 2.27
N TYR A 93 1.88 -13.03 2.64
CA TYR A 93 2.77 -11.90 2.48
C TYR A 93 3.00 -11.53 0.99
N ALA A 94 3.21 -12.53 0.14
CA ALA A 94 3.35 -12.34 -1.29
C ALA A 94 2.04 -11.83 -1.92
N LEU A 95 0.90 -12.42 -1.53
CA LEU A 95 -0.42 -11.97 -1.95
C LEU A 95 -0.70 -10.53 -1.51
N TRP A 96 -0.29 -10.13 -0.30
CA TRP A 96 -0.38 -8.75 0.14
C TRP A 96 0.44 -7.82 -0.76
N SER A 97 1.70 -8.18 -1.03
CA SER A 97 2.61 -7.38 -1.87
C SER A 97 2.08 -7.22 -3.31
N VAL A 98 1.51 -8.28 -3.88
CA VAL A 98 0.85 -8.26 -5.20
C VAL A 98 -0.46 -7.48 -5.15
N GLY A 99 -1.25 -7.66 -4.09
CA GLY A 99 -2.49 -6.91 -3.86
C GLY A 99 -2.26 -5.40 -3.82
N LEU A 100 -1.16 -4.97 -3.20
CA LEU A 100 -0.72 -3.57 -3.21
C LEU A 100 -0.40 -3.06 -4.62
N LEU A 101 0.25 -3.86 -5.47
CA LEU A 101 0.49 -3.50 -6.88
C LEU A 101 -0.81 -3.40 -7.68
N VAL A 102 -1.74 -4.34 -7.48
CA VAL A 102 -3.05 -4.30 -8.12
C VAL A 102 -3.81 -3.04 -7.67
N TYR A 103 -3.77 -2.72 -6.39
CA TYR A 103 -4.39 -1.51 -5.84
C TYR A 103 -3.76 -0.23 -6.43
N ALA A 104 -2.42 -0.17 -6.52
CA ALA A 104 -1.72 0.92 -7.18
C ALA A 104 -2.13 1.05 -8.66
N PHE A 105 -2.16 -0.07 -9.38
CA PHE A 105 -2.53 -0.10 -10.79
C PHE A 105 -3.98 0.37 -11.02
N GLN A 106 -4.91 0.00 -10.15
CA GLN A 106 -6.28 0.50 -10.21
C GLN A 106 -6.32 2.02 -10.08
N HIS A 107 -5.59 2.60 -9.14
CA HIS A 107 -5.51 4.07 -8.99
C HIS A 107 -4.81 4.73 -10.18
N ALA A 108 -3.75 4.14 -10.72
CA ALA A 108 -3.08 4.64 -11.93
C ALA A 108 -4.03 4.67 -13.14
N ARG A 109 -4.86 3.63 -13.31
CA ARG A 109 -5.90 3.60 -14.36
C ARG A 109 -6.89 4.74 -14.21
N TRP A 110 -7.31 5.03 -12.98
CA TRP A 110 -8.21 6.14 -12.73
C TRP A 110 -7.55 7.51 -12.96
N VAL A 111 -6.27 7.68 -12.59
CA VAL A 111 -5.51 8.90 -12.91
C VAL A 111 -5.45 9.11 -14.44
N TYR A 112 -5.24 8.04 -15.20
CA TYR A 112 -5.23 8.10 -16.66
C TYR A 112 -6.62 8.43 -17.24
N ALA A 113 -7.69 7.87 -16.67
CA ALA A 113 -9.06 8.20 -17.07
C ALA A 113 -9.38 9.69 -16.80
N LEU A 114 -8.94 10.22 -15.65
CA LEU A 114 -9.06 11.62 -15.24
C LEU A 114 -7.97 12.51 -15.87
N ARG A 115 -7.33 12.08 -16.97
CA ARG A 115 -6.31 12.90 -17.64
C ARG A 115 -6.93 14.08 -18.39
N TYR A 116 -8.13 13.86 -18.93
CA TYR A 116 -8.83 14.77 -19.83
C TYR A 116 -9.97 15.54 -19.15
N ASP A 117 -10.31 15.17 -17.91
CA ASP A 117 -11.08 15.98 -16.98
C ASP A 117 -10.14 16.92 -16.21
#